data_AF-W1XW80-F1
#
_entry.id   AF-W1XW80-F1
#
_cell.length_a   1.000
_cell.length_b   1.000
_cell.length_c   1.000
_cell.angle_alpha   90.00
_cell.angle_beta   90.00
_cell.angle_gamma   90.00
#
_symmetry.space_group_name_H-M   'P 1'
#
loop_
_entity.id
_entity.type
_entity.pdbx_description
1 polymer ?
#
loop_
_entity_poly.entity_id
_entity_poly.type
_entity_poly.pdbx_seq_one_letter_code
_entity_poly.pdbx_strand_id
1 'polypeptide(L)'
;KKFNIEPKHIIATTPESLEVMLMSNSYDNESLFSNIRFIVIDEIHYFAENYRGAQLMSVIERIQTYSKYDIQRIGLSATIGNPEEILEWMTGSSKRNGSVIRPSGSGNKSKIFIRYSAAICHLC
;
A
#
# COMPACT_ATOMS: atom_id res chain seq x y z
N LYS A 1 6.36 18.91 -18.50
CA LYS A 1 5.30 19.31 -17.53
C LYS A 1 5.61 18.61 -16.21
N LYS A 2 6.06 19.32 -15.17
CA LYS A 2 6.20 18.74 -13.82
C LYS A 2 4.78 18.48 -13.29
N PHE A 3 4.46 17.24 -12.98
CA PHE A 3 3.22 16.91 -12.28
C PHE A 3 3.41 17.33 -10.82
N ASN A 4 2.75 18.41 -10.41
CA ASN A 4 2.83 18.93 -9.06
C ASN A 4 1.93 18.09 -8.15
N ILE A 5 2.49 17.03 -7.58
CA ILE A 5 1.82 16.28 -6.51
C ILE A 5 2.13 17.06 -5.23
N GLU A 6 1.28 18.03 -4.88
CA GLU A 6 1.28 18.58 -3.52
C GLU A 6 1.20 17.43 -2.51
N PRO A 7 1.76 17.55 -1.29
CA PRO A 7 1.76 16.45 -0.32
C PRO A 7 0.33 16.00 -0.02
N LYS A 8 -0.14 14.98 -0.75
CA LYS A 8 -1.45 14.37 -0.59
C LYS A 8 -1.31 13.27 0.44
N HIS A 9 -2.17 13.32 1.45
CA HIS A 9 -2.25 12.26 2.45
C HIS A 9 -2.65 10.89 1.86
N ILE A 10 -3.25 10.88 0.66
CA ILE A 10 -3.72 9.67 -0.03
C ILE A 10 -3.39 9.78 -1.52
N ILE A 11 -2.78 8.74 -2.08
CA ILE A 11 -2.51 8.59 -3.52
C ILE A 11 -3.22 7.33 -4.00
N ALA A 12 -4.14 7.48 -4.95
CA ALA A 12 -4.74 6.37 -5.68
C ALA A 12 -4.07 6.28 -7.05
N THR A 13 -3.55 5.11 -7.40
CA THR A 13 -2.76 4.91 -8.62
C THR A 13 -2.82 3.44 -9.07
N THR A 14 -2.31 3.15 -10.26
CA THR A 14 -2.10 1.78 -10.74
C THR A 14 -0.63 1.37 -10.55
N PRO A 15 -0.31 0.07 -10.52
CA PRO A 15 1.08 -0.39 -10.42
C PRO A 15 1.97 0.17 -11.54
N GLU A 16 1.45 0.24 -12.77
CA GLU A 16 2.21 0.74 -13.93
C GLU A 16 2.51 2.24 -13.80
N SER A 17 1.55 3.03 -13.33
CA SER A 17 1.75 4.47 -13.11
C SER A 17 2.75 4.74 -11.99
N LEU A 18 2.72 3.91 -10.94
CA LEU A 18 3.65 4.01 -9.81
C LEU A 18 5.09 3.65 -10.21
N GLU A 19 5.26 2.65 -11.07
CA GLU A 19 6.54 2.30 -11.68
C GLU A 19 7.13 3.48 -12.47
N VAL A 20 6.32 4.13 -13.31
CA VAL A 20 6.75 5.34 -14.06
C VAL A 20 7.12 6.47 -13.11
N MET A 21 6.39 6.66 -12.01
CA MET A 21 6.73 7.67 -10.99
C MET A 21 8.09 7.39 -10.35
N LEU A 22 8.36 6.15 -9.93
CA LEU A 22 9.62 5.75 -9.31
C LEU A 22 10.82 5.91 -10.26
N MET A 23 10.64 5.68 -11.56
CA MET A 23 11.71 5.83 -12.56
C MET A 23 11.92 7.28 -13.02
N SER A 24 10.98 8.19 -12.76
CA SER A 24 11.05 9.53 -13.29
C SER A 24 11.91 10.45 -12.43
N ASN A 25 12.91 11.09 -13.03
CA ASN A 25 13.68 12.19 -12.41
C ASN A 25 12.85 13.47 -12.17
N SER A 26 11.56 13.47 -12.53
CA SER A 26 10.67 14.61 -12.30
C SER A 26 10.16 14.69 -10.86
N TYR A 27 10.32 13.62 -10.07
CA TYR A 27 9.88 13.55 -8.68
C TYR A 27 11.07 13.37 -7.75
N ASP A 28 11.00 14.04 -6.61
CA ASP A 28 11.82 13.70 -5.46
C ASP A 28 11.16 12.51 -4.75
N ASN A 29 11.57 11.30 -5.14
CA ASN A 29 11.03 10.04 -4.60
C ASN A 29 11.25 9.93 -3.09
N GLU A 30 12.36 10.47 -2.57
CA GLU A 30 12.66 10.43 -1.14
C GLU A 30 11.67 11.30 -0.37
N SER A 31 11.44 12.53 -0.81
CA SER A 31 10.42 13.40 -0.24
C SER A 31 9.00 12.81 -0.36
N LEU A 32 8.67 12.22 -1.51
CA LEU A 32 7.33 11.70 -1.78
C LEU A 32 7.00 10.43 -0.98
N PHE A 33 7.95 9.51 -0.83
CA PHE A 33 7.69 8.17 -0.28
C PHE A 33 8.20 7.97 1.16
N SER A 34 9.06 8.85 1.68
CA SER A 34 9.67 8.70 3.03
C SER A 34 8.68 8.56 4.19
N ASN A 35 7.47 9.11 4.04
CA ASN A 35 6.44 9.09 5.07
C ASN A 35 5.28 8.12 4.80
N ILE A 36 5.38 7.25 3.78
CA ILE A 36 4.35 6.23 3.54
C ILE A 36 4.32 5.23 4.70
N ARG A 37 3.12 5.02 5.24
CA ARG A 37 2.86 4.08 6.34
C ARG A 37 1.96 2.92 5.92
N PHE A 38 1.15 3.12 4.90
CA PHE A 38 0.13 2.16 4.47
C PHE A 38 0.09 2.06 2.95
N ILE A 39 -0.07 0.85 2.45
CA ILE A 39 -0.42 0.56 1.06
C ILE A 39 -1.66 -0.32 1.09
N VAL A 40 -2.71 0.12 0.39
CA VAL A 40 -3.96 -0.63 0.23
C VAL A 40 -3.99 -1.15 -1.20
N ILE A 41 -4.15 -2.46 -1.34
CA ILE A 41 -4.27 -3.14 -2.62
C ILE A 41 -5.69 -3.66 -2.71
N ASP A 42 -6.48 -3.02 -3.56
CA ASP A 42 -7.82 -3.49 -3.85
C ASP A 42 -7.78 -4.65 -4.84
N GLU A 43 -8.74 -5.57 -4.72
CA GLU A 43 -8.83 -6.80 -5.50
C GLU A 43 -7.51 -7.59 -5.58
N ILE A 44 -6.91 -7.88 -4.42
CA ILE A 44 -5.62 -8.57 -4.30
C ILE A 44 -5.58 -9.91 -5.07
N HIS A 45 -6.74 -10.57 -5.21
CA HIS A 45 -6.86 -11.83 -5.97
C HIS A 45 -6.49 -11.66 -7.45
N TYR A 46 -6.71 -10.46 -8.02
CA TYR A 46 -6.34 -10.16 -9.40
C TYR A 46 -4.82 -10.18 -9.62
N PHE A 47 -4.03 -9.88 -8.59
CA PHE A 47 -2.57 -9.80 -8.69
C PHE A 47 -1.88 -11.10 -8.27
N ALA A 48 -2.46 -11.83 -7.31
CA ALA A 48 -1.84 -13.02 -6.75
C ALA A 48 -1.59 -14.13 -7.79
N GLU A 49 -2.39 -14.19 -8.87
CA GLU A 49 -2.39 -15.30 -9.82
C GLU A 49 -1.60 -15.02 -11.13
N ASN A 50 -0.91 -13.88 -11.25
CA ASN A 50 -0.25 -13.52 -12.52
C ASN A 50 1.03 -12.67 -12.38
N TYR A 51 1.70 -12.45 -13.51
CA TYR A 51 2.94 -11.66 -13.60
C TYR A 51 2.82 -10.22 -13.06
N ARG A 52 1.60 -9.66 -13.02
CA ARG A 52 1.36 -8.31 -12.48
C ARG A 52 1.54 -8.29 -10.96
N GLY A 53 1.34 -9.41 -10.27
CA GLY A 53 1.67 -9.54 -8.84
C GLY A 53 3.15 -9.36 -8.56
N ALA A 54 4.02 -9.99 -9.37
CA ALA A 54 5.46 -9.82 -9.24
C ALA A 54 5.88 -8.36 -9.47
N GLN A 55 5.29 -7.70 -10.48
CA GLN A 55 5.50 -6.26 -10.72
C GLN A 55 5.06 -5.41 -9.52
N LEU A 56 3.84 -5.64 -9.01
CA LEU A 56 3.31 -4.91 -7.86
C LEU A 56 4.20 -5.05 -6.63
N MET A 57 4.63 -6.28 -6.32
CA MET A 57 5.52 -6.50 -5.18
C MET A 57 6.88 -5.85 -5.38
N SER A 58 7.47 -5.92 -6.58
CA SER A 58 8.72 -5.22 -6.89
C SER A 58 8.61 -3.70 -6.64
N VAL A 59 7.50 -3.09 -7.09
CA VAL A 59 7.21 -1.67 -6.84
C VAL A 59 7.09 -1.37 -5.34
N ILE A 60 6.34 -2.19 -4.59
CA ILE A 60 6.15 -2.02 -3.15
C ILE A 60 7.47 -2.14 -2.40
N GLU A 61 8.30 -3.13 -2.74
CA GLU A 61 9.61 -3.34 -2.12
C GLU A 61 10.57 -2.18 -2.39
N ARG A 62 10.51 -1.58 -3.59
CA ARG A 62 11.27 -0.36 -3.88
C ARG A 62 10.76 0.84 -3.10
N ILE A 63 9.45 1.00 -2.91
CA ILE A 63 8.90 2.07 -2.06
C ILE A 63 9.32 1.87 -0.60
N GLN A 64 9.36 0.61 -0.14
CA GLN A 64 9.80 0.26 1.21
C GLN A 64 11.23 0.72 1.51
N THR A 65 12.13 0.83 0.51
CA THR A 65 13.49 1.34 0.74
C THR A 65 13.55 2.85 0.96
N TYR A 66 12.58 3.60 0.44
CA TYR A 66 12.47 5.05 0.68
C TYR A 66 11.76 5.36 2.00
N SER A 67 10.79 4.53 2.41
CA SER A 67 10.04 4.76 3.65
C SER A 67 10.87 4.46 4.89
N LYS A 68 10.79 5.34 5.89
CA LYS A 68 11.37 5.11 7.23
C LYS A 68 10.54 4.19 8.11
N TYR A 69 9.37 3.75 7.64
CA TYR A 69 8.47 2.86 8.37
C TYR A 69 8.41 1.50 7.69
N ASP A 70 8.22 0.44 8.46
CA ASP A 70 7.78 -0.85 7.93
C ASP A 70 6.31 -0.71 7.48
N ILE A 71 6.11 -0.58 6.16
CA ILE A 71 4.85 -0.20 5.54
C ILE A 71 3.81 -1.29 5.80
N GLN A 72 2.67 -0.92 6.37
CA GLN A 72 1.56 -1.84 6.52
C GLN A 72 0.86 -2.07 5.18
N ARG A 73 0.85 -3.31 4.73
CA ARG A 73 0.23 -3.75 3.49
C ARG A 73 -1.15 -4.31 3.79
N ILE A 74 -2.18 -3.82 3.13
CA ILE A 74 -3.58 -4.19 3.36
C ILE A 74 -4.15 -4.66 2.03
N GLY A 75 -4.46 -5.96 1.93
CA GLY A 75 -5.10 -6.55 0.76
C GLY A 75 -6.62 -6.67 0.97
N LEU A 76 -7.40 -6.26 -0.02
CA LEU A 76 -8.85 -6.41 -0.03
C LEU A 76 -9.25 -7.38 -1.14
N SER A 77 -10.21 -8.27 -0.87
CA SER A 77 -10.84 -9.11 -1.88
C SER A 77 -12.19 -9.63 -1.38
N ALA A 78 -13.13 -9.82 -2.31
CA ALA A 78 -14.41 -10.45 -2.04
C ALA A 78 -14.33 -11.98 -1.96
N THR A 79 -13.47 -12.60 -2.76
CA THR A 79 -13.38 -14.07 -2.89
C THR A 79 -11.93 -14.50 -3.03
N ILE A 80 -11.45 -15.31 -2.08
CA ILE A 80 -10.12 -15.92 -2.09
C ILE A 80 -10.22 -17.35 -1.54
N GLY A 81 -9.66 -18.31 -2.27
CA GLY A 81 -9.55 -19.70 -1.83
C GLY A 81 -8.40 -19.95 -0.85
N ASN A 82 -7.30 -19.20 -0.99
CA ASN A 82 -6.02 -19.38 -0.30
C ASN A 82 -5.51 -18.07 0.35
N PRO A 83 -6.20 -17.48 1.35
CA PRO A 83 -5.83 -16.16 1.88
C PRO A 83 -4.51 -16.14 2.63
N GLU A 84 -4.11 -17.26 3.20
CA GLU A 84 -2.90 -17.42 3.97
C GLU A 84 -1.67 -17.41 3.06
N GLU A 85 -1.75 -18.04 1.88
CA GLU A 85 -0.72 -17.94 0.84
C GLU A 85 -0.60 -16.50 0.30
N ILE A 86 -1.73 -15.83 0.09
CA ILE A 86 -1.75 -14.43 -0.32
C ILE A 86 -1.15 -13.53 0.78
N LEU A 87 -1.45 -13.79 2.05
CA LEU A 87 -0.86 -13.06 3.17
C LEU A 87 0.66 -13.26 3.23
N GLU A 88 1.14 -14.49 3.07
CA GLU A 88 2.57 -14.79 3.02
C GLU A 88 3.25 -14.06 1.85
N TRP A 89 2.68 -14.14 0.65
CA TRP A 89 3.17 -13.43 -0.52
C TRP A 89 3.19 -11.90 -0.32
N MET A 90 2.14 -11.32 0.25
CA MET A 90 2.06 -9.89 0.55
C MET A 90 3.09 -9.44 1.60
N THR A 91 3.51 -10.35 2.49
CA THR A 91 4.44 -10.01 3.58
C THR A 91 5.76 -9.48 3.04
N GLY A 92 6.31 -10.08 1.99
CA GLY A 92 7.56 -9.66 1.35
C GLY A 92 8.68 -9.40 2.38
N SER A 93 9.30 -8.22 2.36
CA SER A 93 10.32 -7.84 3.35
C SER A 93 9.80 -7.31 4.70
N SER A 94 8.48 -7.19 4.87
CA SER A 94 7.88 -6.66 6.10
C SER A 94 8.16 -7.57 7.29
N LYS A 95 8.39 -6.98 8.46
CA LYS A 95 8.58 -7.69 9.73
C LYS A 95 7.31 -7.69 10.59
N ARG A 96 6.21 -7.16 10.07
CA ARG A 96 4.93 -7.07 10.76
C ARG A 96 4.27 -8.43 10.83
N ASN A 97 3.57 -8.71 11.92
CA ASN A 97 2.68 -9.86 11.99
C ASN A 97 1.50 -9.65 11.02
N GLY A 98 1.21 -10.68 10.23
CA GLY A 98 0.06 -10.73 9.34
C GLY A 98 -1.17 -11.38 10.00
N SER A 99 -2.36 -11.02 9.53
CA SER A 99 -3.60 -11.69 9.93
C SER A 99 -4.63 -11.65 8.82
N VAL A 100 -5.29 -12.77 8.55
CA VAL A 100 -6.43 -12.83 7.62
C VAL A 100 -7.70 -12.44 8.38
N ILE A 101 -8.42 -11.43 7.87
CA ILE A 101 -9.68 -10.97 8.47
C ILE A 101 -10.82 -11.44 7.58
N ARG A 102 -11.61 -12.41 8.07
CA ARG A 102 -12.89 -12.80 7.48
C ARG A 102 -14.01 -12.26 8.36
N PRO A 103 -14.72 -11.21 7.95
CA PRO A 103 -15.86 -10.73 8.73
C PRO A 103 -16.93 -11.82 8.74
N SER A 104 -17.22 -12.38 9.91
CA SER A 104 -18.35 -13.31 10.08
C SER A 104 -19.65 -12.52 9.90
N GLY A 105 -20.51 -13.00 9.00
CA GLY A 105 -21.80 -12.38 8.75
C GLY A 105 -22.71 -12.42 9.98
N SER A 106 -22.68 -11.36 10.78
CA SER A 106 -23.84 -10.90 11.54
C SER A 106 -23.84 -9.37 11.45
N GLY A 107 -24.91 -8.81 10.89
CA GLY A 107 -25.01 -7.43 10.45
C GLY A 107 -24.97 -6.41 11.58
N ASN A 108 -23.79 -6.14 12.13
CA ASN A 108 -23.50 -4.86 12.75
C ASN A 108 -22.87 -3.97 11.69
N LYS A 109 -23.50 -2.82 11.42
CA LYS A 109 -22.93 -1.78 10.55
C LYS A 109 -21.53 -1.47 11.05
N SER A 110 -20.51 -1.88 10.31
CA SER A 110 -19.12 -1.60 10.63
C SER A 110 -18.96 -0.08 10.73
N LYS A 111 -18.77 0.44 11.95
CA LYS A 111 -18.46 1.86 12.14
C LYS A 111 -17.03 2.06 11.63
N ILE A 112 -16.91 2.61 10.43
CA ILE A 112 -15.62 3.02 9.88
C ILE A 112 -15.19 4.28 10.63
N PHE A 113 -14.18 4.14 11.48
CA PHE A 113 -13.56 5.28 12.15
C PHE A 113 -12.37 5.75 11.32
N ILE A 114 -12.54 6.84 10.59
CA ILE A 114 -11.44 7.50 9.89
C ILE A 114 -10.71 8.35 10.92
N ARG A 115 -9.56 7.87 11.40
CA ARG A 115 -8.67 8.65 12.27
C ARG A 115 -7.64 9.39 11.42
N TYR A 116 -7.86 10.69 11.21
CA TYR A 116 -6.82 11.57 10.72
C TYR A 116 -5.86 11.89 11.86
N SER A 117 -4.68 11.29 11.84
CA SER A 117 -3.58 11.73 12.69
C SER A 117 -2.80 12.80 11.94
N ALA A 118 -3.22 14.06 12.08
CA ALA A 118 -2.42 15.20 11.66
C ALA A 118 -1.26 15.36 12.64
N ALA A 119 -0.21 14.56 12.47
CA ALA A 119 1.04 14.73 13.20
C ALA A 119 2.12 15.23 12.22
N ILE A 120 1.93 16.45 11.72
CA ILE A 120 3.01 17.27 11.14
C ILE A 120 2.72 18.72 11.52
N CYS A 121 3.13 19.11 12.73
CA CYS A 121 3.47 20.48 13.04
C CYS A 121 4.35 20.49 14.29
N HIS A 122 5.67 20.61 14.08
CA HIS A 122 6.55 21.52 14.81
C HIS A 122 7.99 21.26 14.41
N LEU A 123 8.54 22.19 13.61
CA LEU A 123 9.91 22.67 13.64
C LEU A 123 9.96 23.90 12.72
N CYS A 124 9.58 25.03 13.30
CA CYS A 124 10.18 26.32 12.96
C CYS A 124 11.49 26.45 13.74
#